data_AF-A0A4E0RE68-F1
#
_entry.id   AF-A0A4E0RE68-F1
#
_cell.length_a   1.000
_cell.length_b   1.000
_cell.length_c   1.000
_cell.angle_alpha   90.00
_cell.angle_beta   90.00
_cell.angle_gamma   90.00
#
_symmetry.space_group_name_H-M   'P 1'
#
loop_
_entity.id
_entity.type
_entity.pdbx_description
1 polymer ?
#
loop_
_entity_poly.entity_id
_entity_poly.type
_entity_poly.pdbx_seq_one_letter_code
_entity_poly.pdbx_strand_id
1 'polypeptide(L)'
;MRFLPIRLIRPNDSIETYAFLDNRSNSTLLSSVAAQVLGKERPPKQLSVTSIARTTISTASKASYTTESLASDNRVQDKRVYSVKILQMRTASNPHKQLTCSRHLKGNKFESIENKRVGLLIVTNTPVTHWVQDLHARTSTRP
;
A
#
# COMPACT_ATOMS: atom_id res chain seq x y z
N MET A 1 -13.23 1.31 5.26
CA MET A 1 -12.11 0.58 4.62
C MET A 1 -11.91 1.16 3.23
N ARG A 2 -10.69 1.14 2.69
CA ARG A 2 -10.39 1.68 1.36
C ARG A 2 -9.52 0.68 0.62
N PHE A 3 -9.94 0.27 -0.57
CA PHE A 3 -9.21 -0.63 -1.44
C PHE A 3 -8.83 0.08 -2.73
N LEU A 4 -7.58 -0.03 -3.16
CA LEU A 4 -7.10 0.50 -4.44
C LEU A 4 -6.65 -0.65 -5.34
N PRO A 5 -7.11 -0.69 -6.60
CA PRO A 5 -6.52 -1.59 -7.58
C PRO A 5 -5.12 -1.09 -7.95
N ILE A 6 -4.13 -1.97 -7.84
CA ILE A 6 -2.74 -1.66 -8.09
C ILE A 6 -2.07 -2.77 -8.90
N ARG A 7 -0.96 -2.43 -9.54
CA ARG A 7 0.01 -3.38 -10.08
C ARG A 7 1.27 -3.35 -9.22
N LEU A 8 1.64 -4.50 -8.68
CA LEU A 8 2.93 -4.72 -8.03
C LEU A 8 3.93 -5.18 -9.08
N ILE A 9 5.07 -4.50 -9.16
CA ILE A 9 6.05 -4.70 -10.22
C ILE A 9 7.41 -5.02 -9.60
N ARG A 10 8.04 -6.06 -10.14
CA ARG A 10 9.44 -6.40 -9.96
C ARG A 10 10.12 -6.54 -11.32
N PRO A 11 11.46 -6.61 -11.38
CA PRO A 11 12.19 -6.63 -12.65
C PRO A 11 11.72 -7.71 -13.64
N ASN A 12 11.29 -8.88 -13.14
CA ASN A 12 10.95 -10.02 -13.97
C ASN A 12 9.45 -10.37 -13.97
N ASP A 13 8.65 -9.78 -13.08
CA ASP A 13 7.27 -10.17 -12.86
C ASP A 13 6.42 -9.01 -12.38
N SER A 14 5.13 -9.09 -12.66
CA SER A 14 4.15 -8.18 -12.10
C SER A 14 2.84 -8.90 -11.79
N ILE A 15 2.10 -8.37 -10.82
CA ILE A 15 0.76 -8.86 -10.48
C ILE A 15 -0.19 -7.70 -10.25
N GLU A 16 -1.42 -7.86 -10.71
CA GLU A 16 -2.50 -6.97 -10.35
C GLU A 16 -3.21 -7.49 -9.11
N THR A 17 -3.43 -6.60 -8.14
CA THR A 17 -4.07 -6.95 -6.89
C THR A 17 -4.72 -5.72 -6.25
N TYR A 18 -5.49 -5.93 -5.19
CA TYR A 18 -5.97 -4.81 -4.37
C TYR A 18 -4.97 -4.50 -3.25
N ALA A 19 -4.69 -3.22 -3.07
CA ALA A 19 -4.09 -2.68 -1.86
C ALA A 19 -5.18 -2.28 -0.86
N PHE A 20 -5.00 -2.65 0.40
CA PHE A 20 -5.77 -2.12 1.52
C PHE A 20 -5.03 -0.93 2.12
N LEU A 21 -5.69 0.23 2.15
CA LEU A 21 -5.16 1.42 2.80
C LEU A 21 -5.48 1.39 4.29
N ASP A 22 -4.45 1.32 5.12
CA ASP A 22 -4.57 1.28 6.57
C ASP A 22 -3.81 2.44 7.23
N ASN A 23 -4.54 3.29 7.94
CA ASN A 23 -3.98 4.40 8.71
C ASN A 23 -3.56 4.02 10.12
N ARG A 24 -3.89 2.80 10.58
CA ARG A 24 -3.55 2.30 11.92
C ARG A 24 -2.29 1.44 11.93
N SER A 25 -1.81 1.04 10.76
CA SER A 25 -0.57 0.30 10.60
C SER A 25 0.64 1.24 10.57
N ASN A 26 1.79 0.76 11.02
CA ASN A 26 3.08 1.47 10.97
C ASN A 26 4.06 0.89 9.94
N SER A 27 3.69 -0.23 9.29
CA SER A 27 4.49 -0.89 8.26
C SER A 27 3.63 -1.35 7.09
N THR A 28 4.10 -1.12 5.86
CA THR A 28 3.52 -1.70 4.65
C THR A 28 3.81 -3.20 4.63
N LEU A 29 2.79 -4.02 4.38
CA LEU A 29 2.89 -5.48 4.42
C LEU A 29 2.43 -6.09 3.09
N LEU A 30 3.17 -7.09 2.64
CA LEU A 30 2.86 -7.87 1.44
C LEU A 30 2.29 -9.24 1.86
N SER A 31 1.28 -9.74 1.17
CA SER A 31 0.82 -11.11 1.40
C SER A 31 1.87 -12.11 0.89
N SER A 32 2.07 -13.24 1.58
CA SER A 32 2.99 -14.27 1.11
C SER A 32 2.60 -14.85 -0.24
N VAL A 33 1.30 -14.86 -0.58
CA VAL A 33 0.82 -15.30 -1.89
C VAL A 33 1.29 -14.33 -2.99
N ALA A 34 1.10 -13.03 -2.80
CA ALA A 34 1.60 -12.00 -3.73
C ALA A 34 3.12 -12.06 -3.86
N ALA A 35 3.83 -12.24 -2.75
CA ALA A 35 5.27 -12.39 -2.72
C ALA A 35 5.78 -13.59 -3.54
N GLN A 36 5.11 -14.75 -3.42
CA GLN A 36 5.48 -15.96 -4.16
C GLN A 36 5.38 -15.77 -5.66
N VAL A 37 4.32 -15.09 -6.14
CA VAL A 37 4.16 -14.80 -7.58
C VAL A 37 5.25 -13.84 -8.07
N LEU A 38 5.64 -12.86 -7.25
CA LEU A 38 6.69 -11.89 -7.61
C LEU A 38 8.13 -12.43 -7.46
N GLY A 39 8.33 -13.68 -7.02
CA GLY A 39 9.65 -14.31 -6.94
C GLY A 39 10.50 -13.93 -5.72
N LYS A 40 11.83 -14.15 -5.81
CA LYS A 40 12.74 -14.29 -4.66
C LYS A 40 12.74 -13.10 -3.69
N GLU A 41 12.43 -13.41 -2.43
CA GLU A 41 12.56 -12.50 -1.30
C GLU A 41 13.93 -12.68 -0.62
N ARG A 42 14.31 -11.73 0.24
CA ARG A 42 15.47 -11.95 1.13
C ARG A 42 15.18 -13.09 2.12
N PRO A 43 16.20 -13.72 2.72
CA PRO A 43 15.99 -14.73 3.75
C PRO A 43 15.02 -14.25 4.83
N PRO A 44 14.08 -15.11 5.26
CA PRO A 44 13.06 -14.72 6.21
C PRO A 44 13.68 -14.37 7.57
N LYS A 45 13.04 -13.44 8.28
CA LYS A 45 13.31 -13.08 9.67
C LYS A 45 12.02 -13.17 10.48
N GLN A 46 12.13 -13.33 11.79
CA GLN A 46 10.97 -13.24 12.67
C GLN A 46 10.59 -11.76 12.88
N LEU A 47 9.31 -11.44 12.70
CA LEU A 47 8.74 -10.14 13.04
C LEU A 47 7.58 -10.33 14.01
N SER A 48 7.49 -9.45 15.00
CA SER A 48 6.30 -9.31 15.82
C SER A 48 5.27 -8.46 15.06
N VAL A 49 4.13 -9.05 14.74
CA VAL A 49 3.01 -8.39 14.08
C VAL A 49 1.91 -8.21 15.10
N THR A 50 1.70 -6.98 15.54
CA THR A 50 0.63 -6.61 16.46
C THR A 50 -0.60 -6.20 15.66
N SER A 51 -1.74 -6.76 16.04
CA SER A 51 -3.05 -6.36 15.54
C SER A 51 -4.01 -6.08 16.69
N ILE A 52 -5.19 -5.55 16.36
CA ILE A 52 -6.24 -5.26 17.35
C ILE A 52 -6.60 -6.50 18.18
N ALA A 53 -6.58 -7.69 17.57
CA ALA A 53 -6.96 -8.92 18.26
C ALA A 53 -5.82 -9.53 19.08
N ARG A 54 -4.60 -9.49 18.57
CA ARG A 54 -3.43 -10.14 19.18
C ARG A 54 -2.12 -9.74 18.52
N THR A 55 -1.03 -9.96 19.25
CA THR A 55 0.34 -9.97 18.73
C THR A 55 0.73 -11.39 18.31
N THR A 56 1.31 -11.54 17.12
CA THR A 56 1.79 -12.82 16.61
C THR A 56 3.21 -12.68 16.08
N ILE A 57 4.06 -13.67 16.34
CA ILE A 57 5.35 -13.78 15.66
C ILE A 57 5.09 -14.38 14.28
N SER A 58 5.41 -13.63 13.23
CA SER A 58 5.34 -14.09 11.85
C SER A 58 6.74 -14.19 11.28
N THR A 59 7.02 -15.30 10.61
CA THR A 59 8.11 -15.37 9.65
C THR A 59 7.80 -14.41 8.52
N ALA A 60 8.73 -13.52 8.21
CA ALA A 60 8.55 -12.48 7.22
C ALA A 60 9.83 -12.22 6.44
N SER A 61 9.71 -12.09 5.13
CA SER A 61 10.85 -11.77 4.27
C SER A 61 10.79 -10.31 3.87
N LYS A 62 11.95 -9.68 3.74
CA LYS A 62 12.02 -8.32 3.23
C LYS A 62 12.08 -8.33 1.70
N ALA A 63 11.24 -7.51 1.08
CA ALA A 63 11.11 -7.32 -0.35
C ALA A 63 11.21 -5.85 -0.74
N SER A 64 11.57 -5.63 -2.00
CA SER A 64 11.37 -4.36 -2.71
C SER A 64 10.48 -4.58 -3.92
N TYR A 65 9.61 -3.62 -4.20
CA TYR A 65 8.76 -3.61 -5.39
C TYR A 65 8.39 -2.18 -5.76
N THR A 66 7.83 -2.02 -6.95
CA THR A 66 7.20 -0.79 -7.39
C THR A 66 5.69 -1.00 -7.38
N THR A 67 4.97 -0.12 -6.70
CA THR A 67 3.52 -0.06 -6.74
C THR A 67 3.11 0.93 -7.82
N GLU A 68 2.28 0.49 -8.76
CA GLU A 68 1.69 1.30 -9.83
C GLU A 68 0.17 1.34 -9.62
N SER A 69 -0.41 2.53 -9.74
CA SER A 69 -1.86 2.70 -9.72
C SER A 69 -2.45 2.17 -11.03
N LEU A 70 -3.56 1.42 -10.97
CA LEU A 70 -4.29 1.05 -12.20
C LEU A 70 -5.23 2.17 -12.70
N ALA A 71 -5.36 3.27 -11.96
CA ALA A 71 -6.17 4.41 -12.35
C ALA A 71 -5.36 5.62 -12.81
N SER A 72 -4.03 5.58 -12.67
CA SER A 72 -3.14 6.67 -13.05
C SER A 72 -1.72 6.16 -13.25
N ASP A 73 -0.90 6.89 -13.99
CA ASP A 73 0.51 6.51 -14.24
C ASP A 73 1.44 6.73 -13.03
N ASN A 74 0.86 6.86 -11.83
CA ASN A 74 1.62 7.10 -10.61
C ASN A 74 2.29 5.81 -10.14
N ARG A 75 3.58 5.91 -9.87
CA ARG A 75 4.42 4.80 -9.41
C ARG A 75 5.16 5.18 -8.14
N VAL A 76 5.24 4.26 -7.19
CA VAL A 76 5.96 4.42 -5.93
C VAL A 76 6.86 3.22 -5.73
N GLN A 77 8.15 3.44 -5.51
CA GLN A 77 9.10 2.37 -5.21
C GLN A 77 9.19 2.16 -3.70
N ASP A 78 8.76 0.98 -3.24
CA ASP A 78 8.85 0.57 -1.85
C ASP A 78 10.06 -0.34 -1.63
N LYS A 79 11.06 0.15 -0.88
CA LYS A 79 12.32 -0.57 -0.63
C LYS A 79 12.30 -1.47 0.62
N ARG A 80 11.28 -1.34 1.47
CA ARG A 80 11.19 -2.04 2.76
C ARG A 80 9.78 -2.53 3.01
N VAL A 81 9.46 -3.67 2.42
CA VAL A 81 8.16 -4.29 2.64
C VAL A 81 8.38 -5.69 3.16
N TYR A 82 7.58 -6.06 4.14
CA TYR A 82 7.66 -7.36 4.77
C TYR A 82 6.53 -8.24 4.27
N SER A 83 6.86 -9.42 3.74
CA SER A 83 5.87 -10.43 3.44
C SER A 83 5.40 -11.10 4.72
N VAL A 84 4.09 -11.28 4.87
CA VAL A 84 3.50 -11.99 6.00
C VAL A 84 2.59 -13.07 5.48
N LYS A 85 2.51 -14.19 6.22
CA LYS A 85 1.71 -15.36 5.80
C LYS A 85 0.24 -15.01 5.58
N ILE A 86 -0.30 -14.13 6.43
CA ILE A 86 -1.71 -13.75 6.42
C ILE A 86 -1.82 -12.25 6.64
N LEU A 87 -2.41 -11.54 5.66
CA LEU A 87 -2.95 -10.20 5.89
C LEU A 87 -4.30 -10.31 6.60
N GLN A 88 -4.57 -9.38 7.52
CA GLN A 88 -5.85 -9.34 8.25
C GLN A 88 -7.03 -9.10 7.31
N MET A 89 -6.80 -8.29 6.27
CA MET A 89 -7.74 -8.04 5.19
C MET A 89 -7.33 -8.88 3.99
N ARG A 90 -8.14 -9.88 3.64
CA ARG A 90 -7.83 -10.84 2.55
C ARG A 90 -8.55 -10.53 1.24
N THR A 91 -9.70 -9.88 1.32
CA THR A 91 -10.59 -9.65 0.17
C THR A 91 -11.08 -8.21 0.17
N ALA A 92 -11.02 -7.57 -1.00
CA ALA A 92 -11.55 -6.24 -1.21
C ALA A 92 -13.10 -6.29 -1.25
N SER A 93 -13.74 -5.71 -0.23
CA SER A 93 -15.20 -5.59 -0.18
C SER A 93 -15.65 -4.30 -0.87
N ASN A 94 -16.43 -4.44 -1.94
CA ASN A 94 -16.99 -3.33 -2.72
C ASN A 94 -15.99 -2.19 -3.05
N PRO A 95 -14.87 -2.49 -3.75
CA PRO A 95 -13.79 -1.54 -3.98
C PRO A 95 -14.26 -0.28 -4.74
N HIS A 96 -15.14 -0.45 -5.73
CA HIS A 96 -15.67 0.66 -6.53
C HIS A 96 -16.43 1.69 -5.70
N LYS A 97 -17.37 1.24 -4.84
CA LYS A 97 -18.13 2.16 -3.97
C LYS A 97 -17.22 2.89 -2.99
N GLN A 98 -16.22 2.21 -2.42
CA GLN A 98 -15.32 2.81 -1.43
C GLN A 98 -14.44 3.93 -2.02
N LEU A 99 -14.03 3.79 -3.27
CA LEU A 99 -13.21 4.80 -3.96
C LEU A 99 -14.03 6.06 -4.27
N THR A 100 -15.28 5.90 -4.70
CA THR A 100 -16.19 7.03 -4.98
C THR A 100 -16.54 7.88 -3.75
N CYS A 101 -16.46 7.30 -2.54
CA CYS A 101 -16.72 8.01 -1.29
C CYS A 101 -15.53 8.87 -0.80
N SER A 102 -14.36 8.77 -1.43
CA SER A 102 -13.17 9.52 -1.02
C SER A 102 -13.03 10.80 -1.86
N ARG A 103 -13.09 12.00 -1.23
CA ARG A 103 -13.03 13.29 -1.97
C ARG A 103 -11.82 13.40 -2.89
N HIS A 104 -10.65 12.92 -2.47
CA HIS A 104 -9.40 12.98 -3.25
C HIS A 104 -9.28 11.90 -4.34
N LEU A 105 -10.17 10.92 -4.37
CA LEU A 105 -10.20 9.84 -5.37
C LEU A 105 -11.47 9.90 -6.23
N LYS A 106 -12.33 10.90 -5.99
CA LYS A 106 -13.59 11.11 -6.69
C LYS A 106 -13.29 11.58 -8.12
N GLY A 107 -13.86 10.91 -9.12
CA GLY A 107 -13.66 11.23 -10.55
C GLY A 107 -12.68 10.31 -11.28
N ASN A 108 -11.87 9.54 -10.55
CA ASN A 108 -11.01 8.53 -11.17
C ASN A 108 -11.83 7.30 -11.56
N LYS A 109 -11.68 6.84 -12.81
CA LYS A 109 -12.16 5.52 -13.21
C LYS A 109 -11.14 4.49 -12.74
N PHE A 110 -11.57 3.62 -11.83
CA PHE A 110 -10.74 2.53 -11.35
C PHE A 110 -11.17 1.24 -12.03
N GLU A 111 -10.23 0.57 -12.69
CA GLU A 111 -10.48 -0.76 -13.23
C GLU A 111 -10.78 -1.75 -12.10
N SER A 112 -11.72 -2.66 -12.36
CA SER A 112 -12.05 -3.73 -11.43
C SER A 112 -11.21 -4.95 -11.78
N ILE A 113 -10.29 -5.32 -10.88
CA ILE A 113 -9.60 -6.59 -10.95
C ILE A 113 -10.59 -7.69 -10.55
N GLU A 114 -10.76 -8.72 -11.38
CA GLU A 114 -11.65 -9.86 -11.13
C GLU A 114 -11.29 -10.57 -9.81
N ASN A 115 -9.99 -10.82 -9.61
CA ASN A 115 -9.47 -11.38 -8.38
C ASN A 115 -9.46 -10.33 -7.26
N LYS A 116 -10.45 -10.42 -6.36
CA LYS A 116 -10.61 -9.51 -5.22
C LYS A 116 -9.63 -9.73 -4.08
N ARG A 117 -8.62 -10.59 -4.22
CA ARG A 117 -7.62 -10.80 -3.18
C ARG A 117 -6.83 -9.52 -2.92
N VAL A 118 -6.64 -9.23 -1.64
CA VAL A 118 -5.78 -8.15 -1.17
C VAL A 118 -4.37 -8.69 -1.08
N GLY A 119 -3.50 -8.20 -1.95
CA GLY A 119 -2.09 -8.59 -2.01
C GLY A 119 -1.21 -7.70 -1.15
N LEU A 120 -1.65 -6.47 -0.86
CA LEU A 120 -0.86 -5.45 -0.19
C LEU A 120 -1.65 -4.67 0.87
N LEU A 121 -0.99 -4.35 1.98
CA LEU A 121 -1.43 -3.33 2.93
C LEU A 121 -0.48 -2.14 2.81
N ILE A 122 -1.03 -0.97 2.50
CA ILE A 122 -0.29 0.29 2.42
C ILE A 122 -0.59 1.10 3.67
N VAL A 123 0.47 1.49 4.38
CA VAL A 123 0.35 2.45 5.46
C VAL A 123 0.07 3.82 4.87
N THR A 124 -1.03 4.42 5.27
CA THR A 124 -1.36 5.81 4.89
C THR A 124 -1.08 6.81 6.00
N ASN A 125 -0.37 6.38 7.05
CA ASN A 125 0.09 7.29 8.09
C ASN A 125 1.32 8.06 7.56
N THR A 126 1.07 9.09 6.74
CA THR A 126 1.92 10.27 6.79
C THR A 126 1.71 10.84 8.18
N PRO A 127 2.75 10.97 9.03
CA PRO A 127 2.57 11.77 10.22
C PRO A 127 2.09 13.13 9.74
N VAL A 128 1.08 13.69 10.39
CA VAL A 128 0.54 15.05 10.16
C VAL A 128 1.59 16.09 10.63
N THR A 129 2.85 15.89 10.26
CA THR A 129 4.02 16.65 10.71
C THR A 129 5.06 16.72 9.60
N HIS A 130 4.65 17.23 8.44
CA HIS A 130 5.46 18.24 7.73
C HIS A 130 4.53 19.44 7.60
N TRP A 131 4.77 20.42 8.46
CA TRP A 131 3.98 21.61 8.67
C TRP A 131 4.11 22.58 7.49
N VAL A 132 3.18 23.54 7.40
CA VAL A 132 3.42 24.95 7.05
C VAL A 132 4.85 25.27 6.60
N GLN A 133 5.06 25.48 5.30
CA GLN A 133 6.16 26.20 4.63
C GLN A 133 5.86 26.11 3.11
N ASP A 134 4.89 26.86 2.60
CA ASP A 134 5.16 28.13 1.91
C ASP A 134 3.96 29.08 2.00
N LEU A 135 3.84 29.84 3.09
CA LEU A 135 3.00 31.06 3.11
C LEU A 135 3.81 32.35 3.31
N HIS A 136 5.15 32.33 3.31
CA HIS A 136 5.92 33.58 3.46
C HIS A 136 7.21 33.61 2.60
N ALA A 137 7.11 33.19 1.34
CA ALA A 137 8.15 33.45 0.33
C ALA A 137 7.66 34.35 -0.81
N ARG A 138 6.72 35.27 -0.55
CA ARG A 138 6.40 36.48 -1.35
C ARG A 138 5.81 37.49 -0.37
N THR A 139 6.59 38.36 0.23
CA THR A 139 6.82 39.71 -0.31
C THR A 139 8.21 40.23 0.11
N SER A 140 9.21 40.00 -0.75
CA SER A 140 10.24 41.00 -0.93
C SER A 140 9.75 41.94 -2.03
N THR A 141 9.09 43.01 -1.60
CA THR A 141 9.02 44.25 -2.38
C THR A 141 9.59 45.32 -1.45
N ARG A 142 10.83 45.71 -1.74
CA ARG A 142 11.32 47.05 -1.39
C ARG A 142 10.34 48.08 -1.97
N PRO A 143 10.12 49.17 -1.24
CA PRO A 143 10.85 50.40 -1.56
C PRO A 143 12.01 50.64 -0.60
#